data_AF-A0A8H5CNI9-F1
#
_entry.id   AF-A0A8H5CNI9-F1
#
_cell.length_a   1.000
_cell.length_b   1.000
_cell.length_c   1.000
_cell.angle_alpha   90.00
_cell.angle_beta   90.00
_cell.angle_gamma   90.00
#
_symmetry.space_group_name_H-M   'P 1'
#
loop_
_entity.id
_entity.type
_entity.pdbx_description
1 polymer ?
#
loop_
_entity_poly.entity_id
_entity_poly.type
_entity_poly.pdbx_seq_one_letter_code
_entity_poly.pdbx_strand_id
1 'polypeptide(L)'
;MTPSSIDALPPEILAEIILYSPTPRLCSQPSWTTVPWSQNWTRLRLVSHQWNSIILDTPQLWSHLTIHIDPKSLRNPTTSSVELWLRSSRSLPLNLEFSVENRDPLISQMDRHVSDVLDLLWKEVDRWRTIHFVLETRRSEMWAQANRSLLNARMLEFFGLTYVDLRPGSRDAIEATMRAIAAAPALHALQIDSFNWSVLGAIRRELELKRLTRLDLFICVDDLSNVYTLLQECPSLLSVYLRIWCQVQEEYLYSVPRIHLPNLRVFFAECDLPMHLENLLSPLLAPKLELLSFHFPPPPDSWGSPLLSVSTFPTSLCVLSLSELNEDQIISLFSDSRLAHIPVVEVGVGSVKEDELEEVRDLVENWVDFKGNLEIEDLGRLWVVGWKDPAVFVQFNEYFAHPWTELA
;
A
#
# COMPACT_ATOMS: atom_id res chain seq x y z
N MET A 1 34.09 25.03 -28.51
CA MET A 1 33.43 24.14 -27.54
C MET A 1 33.11 22.85 -28.26
N THR A 2 33.87 21.78 -28.01
CA THR A 2 33.50 20.46 -28.51
C THR A 2 32.29 20.00 -27.70
N PRO A 3 31.15 19.67 -28.33
CA PRO A 3 30.03 19.11 -27.59
C PRO A 3 30.49 17.82 -26.92
N SER A 4 30.44 17.77 -25.59
CA SER A 4 30.62 16.53 -24.84
C SER A 4 29.44 15.62 -25.19
N SER A 5 29.66 14.68 -26.10
CA SER A 5 28.61 13.74 -26.51
C SER A 5 28.35 12.75 -25.38
N ILE A 6 27.07 12.54 -25.06
CA ILE A 6 26.62 11.48 -24.15
C ILE A 6 27.07 10.09 -24.63
N ASP A 7 27.31 9.92 -25.93
CA ASP A 7 27.81 8.68 -26.53
C ASP A 7 29.27 8.37 -26.14
N ALA A 8 30.00 9.36 -25.62
CA ALA A 8 31.37 9.16 -25.13
C ALA A 8 31.41 8.64 -23.68
N LEU A 9 30.26 8.53 -23.01
CA LEU A 9 30.21 7.99 -21.65
C LEU A 9 30.52 6.48 -21.66
N PRO A 10 31.26 5.97 -20.67
CA PRO A 10 31.45 4.54 -20.49
C PRO A 10 30.09 3.81 -20.33
N PRO A 11 29.96 2.58 -20.85
CA PRO A 11 28.74 1.79 -20.71
C PRO A 11 28.23 1.65 -19.28
N GLU A 12 29.14 1.56 -18.31
CA GLU A 12 28.83 1.41 -16.88
C GLU A 12 28.14 2.66 -16.33
N ILE A 13 28.63 3.84 -16.72
CA ILE A 13 28.06 5.13 -16.31
C ILE A 13 26.69 5.33 -16.95
N LEU A 14 26.52 4.96 -18.22
CA LEU A 14 25.22 4.98 -18.88
C LEU A 14 24.24 4.01 -18.22
N ALA A 15 24.67 2.79 -17.87
CA ALA A 15 23.84 1.83 -17.15
C ALA A 15 23.39 2.40 -15.79
N GLU A 16 24.32 3.00 -15.06
CA GLU A 16 24.06 3.63 -13.76
C GLU A 16 23.08 4.81 -13.89
N ILE A 17 23.26 5.68 -14.89
CA ILE A 17 22.32 6.76 -15.19
C ILE A 17 20.93 6.20 -15.49
N ILE A 18 20.82 5.13 -16.28
CA ILE A 18 19.51 4.53 -16.61
C ILE A 18 18.88 3.91 -15.34
N LEU A 19 19.68 3.25 -14.49
CA LEU A 19 19.22 2.62 -13.25
C LEU A 19 18.71 3.65 -12.23
N TYR A 20 19.39 4.79 -12.09
CA TYR A 20 19.04 5.85 -11.14
C TYR A 20 18.22 6.98 -11.76
N SER A 21 17.94 6.93 -13.05
CA SER A 21 17.01 7.88 -13.66
C SER A 21 15.70 7.75 -12.90
N PRO A 22 15.17 8.84 -12.31
CA PRO A 22 13.94 8.79 -11.56
C PRO A 22 12.91 8.18 -12.49
N THR A 23 12.51 6.97 -12.12
CA THR A 23 11.40 6.35 -12.78
C THR A 23 10.24 7.30 -12.53
N PRO A 24 9.53 7.75 -13.59
CA PRO A 24 8.29 8.46 -13.37
C PRO A 24 7.42 7.47 -12.60
N ARG A 25 7.38 7.69 -11.28
CA ARG A 25 6.36 7.11 -10.43
C ARG A 25 5.09 7.41 -11.18
N LEU A 26 4.36 6.35 -11.49
CA LEU A 26 2.97 6.54 -11.83
C LEU A 26 2.43 7.21 -10.56
N CYS A 27 2.42 8.55 -10.55
CA CYS A 27 1.46 9.29 -9.75
C CYS A 27 0.18 8.51 -9.94
N SER A 28 -0.38 8.10 -8.82
CA SER A 28 -1.54 7.27 -8.66
C SER A 28 -2.80 7.93 -9.26
N GLN A 29 -2.72 8.37 -10.52
CA GLN A 29 -3.87 8.72 -11.31
C GLN A 29 -4.58 7.41 -11.67
N PRO A 30 -5.84 7.24 -11.26
CA PRO A 30 -6.67 6.12 -11.66
C PRO A 30 -7.10 6.20 -13.14
N SER A 31 -6.41 7.00 -13.97
CA SER A 31 -6.60 6.98 -15.41
C SER A 31 -5.87 5.76 -15.98
N TRP A 32 -6.67 4.79 -16.43
CA TRP A 32 -6.38 3.49 -17.05
C TRP A 32 -5.48 3.51 -18.31
N THR A 33 -4.59 4.49 -18.45
CA THR A 33 -3.60 4.61 -19.53
C THR A 33 -2.19 4.41 -18.99
N THR A 34 -2.01 3.44 -18.09
CA THR A 34 -0.70 3.01 -17.62
C THR A 34 0.06 2.36 -18.77
N VAL A 35 1.02 3.10 -19.32
CA VAL A 35 2.09 2.50 -20.11
C VAL A 35 2.96 1.71 -19.11
N PRO A 36 3.01 0.37 -19.17
CA PRO A 36 3.80 -0.41 -18.22
C PRO A 36 5.26 0.03 -18.31
N TRP A 37 5.93 0.21 -17.17
CA TRP A 37 7.32 0.66 -17.07
C TRP A 37 8.30 -0.11 -17.96
N SER A 38 7.98 -1.38 -18.24
CA SER A 38 8.69 -2.21 -19.21
C SER A 38 8.84 -1.58 -20.60
N GLN A 39 8.02 -0.58 -20.94
CA GLN A 39 8.08 0.14 -22.20
C GLN A 39 9.09 1.30 -22.23
N ASN A 40 9.52 1.84 -21.08
CA ASN A 40 10.39 3.03 -21.09
C ASN A 40 11.83 2.66 -21.46
N TRP A 41 12.41 1.63 -20.84
CA TRP A 41 13.76 1.19 -21.21
C TRP A 41 13.79 0.57 -22.61
N THR A 42 12.72 -0.10 -23.04
CA THR A 42 12.66 -0.64 -24.40
C THR A 42 12.64 0.46 -25.47
N ARG A 43 12.15 1.67 -25.17
CA ARG A 43 12.31 2.85 -26.03
C ARG A 43 13.76 3.36 -26.04
N LEU A 44 14.44 3.34 -24.90
CA LEU A 44 15.86 3.74 -24.82
C LEU A 44 16.76 2.84 -25.68
N ARG A 45 16.38 1.58 -25.90
CA ARG A 45 17.07 0.67 -26.84
C ARG A 45 17.05 1.18 -28.29
N LEU A 46 16.13 2.07 -28.64
CA LEU A 46 16.02 2.62 -30.00
C LEU A 46 16.89 3.86 -30.21
N VAL A 47 17.54 4.39 -29.16
CA VAL A 47 18.39 5.59 -29.25
C VAL A 47 19.66 5.30 -30.06
N SER A 48 20.42 4.27 -29.68
CA SER A 48 21.60 3.83 -30.42
C SER A 48 21.92 2.35 -30.13
N HIS A 49 22.81 1.76 -30.93
CA HIS A 49 23.27 0.38 -30.71
C HIS A 49 23.93 0.19 -29.34
N GLN A 50 24.67 1.19 -28.87
CA GLN A 50 25.33 1.15 -27.57
C GLN A 50 24.29 1.09 -26.44
N TRP A 51 23.26 1.93 -26.49
CA TRP A 51 22.17 1.92 -25.50
C TRP A 51 21.41 0.60 -25.51
N ASN A 52 21.14 0.04 -26.70
CA ASN A 52 20.52 -1.28 -26.80
C ASN A 52 21.36 -2.37 -26.12
N SER A 53 22.68 -2.40 -26.34
CA SER A 53 23.57 -3.36 -25.68
C SER A 53 23.55 -3.18 -24.17
N ILE A 54 23.77 -1.95 -23.70
CA ILE A 54 23.78 -1.62 -22.26
C ILE A 54 22.51 -2.11 -21.57
N ILE A 55 21.35 -1.82 -22.16
CA ILE A 55 20.05 -2.19 -21.59
C ILE A 55 19.89 -3.71 -21.55
N LEU A 56 20.25 -4.43 -22.62
CA LEU A 56 20.20 -5.90 -22.64
C LEU A 56 21.21 -6.55 -21.70
N ASP A 57 22.36 -5.91 -21.48
CA ASP A 57 23.47 -6.43 -20.68
C ASP A 57 23.40 -6.03 -19.20
N THR A 58 22.37 -5.27 -18.78
CA THR A 58 22.14 -4.83 -17.39
C THR A 58 20.91 -5.52 -16.79
N PRO A 59 21.06 -6.73 -16.18
CA PRO A 59 19.94 -7.53 -15.70
C PRO A 59 19.06 -6.85 -14.65
N GLN A 60 19.62 -5.90 -13.89
CA GLN A 60 18.92 -5.14 -12.86
C GLN A 60 17.71 -4.38 -13.44
N LEU A 61 17.82 -3.88 -14.68
CA LEU A 61 16.71 -3.21 -15.39
C LEU A 61 15.54 -4.15 -15.69
N TRP A 62 15.79 -5.46 -15.68
CA TRP A 62 14.81 -6.51 -15.96
C TRP A 62 14.35 -7.23 -14.68
N SER A 63 14.85 -6.83 -13.51
CA SER A 63 14.49 -7.46 -12.22
C SER A 63 13.11 -7.04 -11.70
N HIS A 64 12.48 -6.03 -12.31
CA HIS A 64 11.13 -5.59 -11.98
C HIS A 64 10.21 -5.81 -13.18
N LEU A 65 9.10 -6.50 -12.98
CA LEU A 65 8.18 -6.88 -14.05
C LEU A 65 6.73 -6.67 -13.61
N THR A 66 6.07 -5.71 -14.25
CA THR A 66 4.63 -5.50 -14.14
C THR A 66 3.95 -6.11 -15.35
N ILE A 67 3.05 -7.04 -15.11
CA ILE A 67 2.21 -7.69 -16.12
C ILE A 67 0.78 -7.27 -15.84
N HIS A 68 0.16 -6.63 -16.82
CA HIS A 68 -1.26 -6.30 -16.82
C HIS A 68 -1.92 -6.97 -18.02
N ILE A 69 -2.93 -7.79 -17.75
CA ILE A 69 -3.72 -8.47 -18.79
C ILE A 69 -5.13 -7.88 -18.76
N ASP A 70 -5.48 -7.17 -19.83
CA ASP A 70 -6.80 -6.58 -20.04
C ASP A 70 -7.49 -7.29 -21.23
N PRO A 71 -8.68 -7.89 -21.06
CA PRO A 71 -9.41 -8.56 -22.14
C PRO A 71 -9.70 -7.66 -23.34
N LYS A 72 -9.79 -6.34 -23.14
CA LYS A 72 -10.07 -5.35 -24.18
C LYS A 72 -8.80 -4.85 -24.87
N SER A 73 -7.63 -5.11 -24.30
CA SER A 73 -6.37 -4.62 -24.81
C SER A 73 -5.81 -5.51 -25.91
N LEU A 74 -5.57 -4.92 -27.08
CA LEU A 74 -4.78 -5.54 -28.15
C LEU A 74 -3.28 -5.66 -27.80
N ARG A 75 -2.85 -5.10 -26.67
CA ARG A 75 -1.45 -4.99 -26.25
C ARG A 75 -1.12 -5.86 -25.04
N ASN A 76 -1.90 -6.91 -24.80
CA ASN A 76 -1.55 -7.87 -23.77
C ASN A 76 -0.13 -8.42 -23.98
N PRO A 77 0.64 -8.57 -22.90
CA PRO A 77 2.01 -9.05 -23.00
C PRO A 77 2.00 -10.47 -23.56
N THR A 78 2.71 -10.68 -24.66
CA THR A 78 2.87 -12.03 -25.20
C THR A 78 3.69 -12.88 -24.22
N THR A 79 3.42 -14.18 -24.19
CA THR A 79 4.23 -15.14 -23.40
C THR A 79 5.72 -15.06 -23.78
N SER A 80 6.02 -14.85 -25.06
CA SER A 80 7.38 -14.61 -25.56
C SER A 80 8.04 -13.35 -25.01
N SER A 81 7.27 -12.29 -24.76
CA SER A 81 7.79 -11.05 -24.16
C SER A 81 8.11 -11.27 -22.68
N VAL A 82 7.24 -11.99 -21.96
CA VAL A 82 7.47 -12.37 -20.56
C VAL A 82 8.71 -13.26 -20.46
N GLU A 83 8.84 -14.28 -21.31
CA GLU A 83 10.00 -15.17 -21.33
C GLU A 83 11.30 -14.41 -21.63
N LEU A 84 11.29 -13.49 -22.59
CA LEU A 84 12.44 -12.63 -22.87
C LEU A 84 12.83 -11.79 -21.65
N TRP A 85 11.84 -11.24 -20.94
CA TRP A 85 12.07 -10.45 -19.73
C TRP A 85 12.72 -11.28 -18.62
N LEU A 86 12.14 -12.45 -18.31
CA LEU A 86 12.65 -13.38 -17.31
C LEU A 86 14.07 -13.84 -17.65
N ARG A 87 14.34 -14.16 -18.92
CA ARG A 87 15.69 -14.51 -19.39
C ARG A 87 16.69 -13.36 -19.23
N SER A 88 16.26 -12.14 -19.50
CA SER A 88 17.12 -10.93 -19.42
C SER A 88 17.46 -10.57 -17.97
N SER A 89 16.58 -10.88 -17.02
CA SER A 89 16.82 -10.71 -15.58
C SER A 89 17.87 -11.66 -14.99
N ARG A 90 18.29 -12.68 -15.75
CA ARG A 90 19.29 -13.70 -15.38
C ARG A 90 18.94 -14.42 -14.08
N SER A 91 19.76 -14.34 -13.04
CA SER A 91 19.55 -14.99 -11.74
C SER A 91 19.23 -13.98 -10.64
N LEU A 92 18.91 -12.72 -10.98
CA LEU A 92 18.60 -11.70 -9.99
C LEU A 92 17.26 -11.97 -9.30
N PRO A 93 17.07 -11.48 -8.06
CA PRO A 93 15.77 -11.51 -7.40
C PRO A 93 14.74 -10.69 -8.20
N LEU A 94 13.52 -11.20 -8.26
CA LEU A 94 12.43 -10.62 -9.05
C LEU A 94 11.44 -9.84 -8.18
N ASN A 95 11.04 -8.68 -8.66
CA ASN A 95 9.96 -7.86 -8.10
C ASN A 95 8.81 -7.86 -9.11
N LEU A 96 7.72 -8.53 -8.76
CA LEU A 96 6.66 -8.85 -9.71
C LEU A 96 5.35 -8.20 -9.29
N GLU A 97 4.65 -7.63 -10.26
CA GLU A 97 3.26 -7.21 -10.10
C GLU A 97 2.46 -7.84 -11.23
N PHE A 98 1.42 -8.59 -10.90
CA PHE A 98 0.60 -9.30 -11.85
C PHE A 98 -0.86 -8.93 -11.64
N SER A 99 -1.45 -8.27 -12.62
CA SER A 99 -2.83 -7.83 -12.60
C SER A 99 -3.62 -8.36 -13.79
N VAL A 100 -4.88 -8.73 -13.54
CA VAL A 100 -5.82 -9.14 -14.57
C VAL A 100 -7.12 -8.38 -14.36
N GLU A 101 -7.53 -7.58 -15.36
CA GLU A 101 -8.83 -6.94 -15.36
C GLU A 101 -9.91 -7.96 -15.80
N ASN A 102 -10.98 -8.11 -15.03
CA ASN A 102 -12.01 -9.12 -15.23
C ASN A 102 -13.40 -8.48 -15.23
N ARG A 103 -13.66 -7.65 -16.23
CA ARG A 103 -14.97 -6.99 -16.42
C ARG A 103 -15.90 -7.68 -17.41
N ASP A 104 -15.42 -8.64 -18.18
CA ASP A 104 -16.19 -9.25 -19.27
C ASP A 104 -16.39 -10.76 -19.05
N PRO A 105 -17.61 -11.32 -19.00
CA PRO A 105 -17.85 -12.74 -18.77
C PRO A 105 -17.42 -13.72 -19.90
N LEU A 106 -16.95 -13.26 -21.07
CA LEU A 106 -16.64 -14.11 -22.24
C LEU A 106 -15.22 -14.77 -22.24
N ILE A 107 -14.71 -15.18 -21.06
CA ILE A 107 -13.27 -15.23 -20.71
C ILE A 107 -12.46 -16.46 -21.16
N SER A 108 -13.04 -17.52 -21.70
CA SER A 108 -12.31 -18.81 -21.77
C SER A 108 -10.95 -18.78 -22.49
N GLN A 109 -10.74 -17.93 -23.51
CA GLN A 109 -9.44 -17.77 -24.16
C GLN A 109 -8.41 -17.01 -23.30
N MET A 110 -8.87 -16.04 -22.52
CA MET A 110 -8.02 -15.27 -21.62
C MET A 110 -7.54 -16.12 -20.46
N ASP A 111 -8.34 -17.10 -20.01
CA ASP A 111 -7.92 -18.05 -18.96
C ASP A 111 -6.66 -18.82 -19.38
N ARG A 112 -6.62 -19.31 -20.64
CA ARG A 112 -5.44 -20.00 -21.16
C ARG A 112 -4.23 -19.07 -21.20
N HIS A 113 -4.38 -17.86 -21.72
CA HIS A 113 -3.27 -16.92 -21.81
C HIS A 113 -2.71 -16.55 -20.43
N VAL A 114 -3.57 -16.29 -19.45
CA VAL A 114 -3.17 -16.01 -18.06
C VAL A 114 -2.47 -17.23 -17.46
N SER A 115 -2.98 -18.44 -17.72
CA SER A 115 -2.32 -19.68 -17.30
C SER A 115 -0.92 -19.81 -17.88
N ASP A 116 -0.77 -19.59 -19.19
CA ASP A 116 0.53 -19.70 -19.86
C ASP A 116 1.54 -18.69 -19.29
N VAL A 117 1.11 -17.46 -18.99
CA VAL A 117 1.97 -16.43 -18.38
C VAL A 117 2.32 -16.82 -16.94
N LEU A 118 1.34 -17.24 -16.14
CA LEU A 118 1.59 -17.66 -14.76
C LEU A 118 2.52 -18.88 -14.71
N ASP A 119 2.38 -19.84 -15.62
CA ASP A 119 3.28 -21.00 -15.74
C ASP A 119 4.74 -20.59 -16.01
N LEU A 120 4.98 -19.49 -16.71
CA LEU A 120 6.32 -18.91 -16.85
C LEU A 120 6.79 -18.30 -15.53
N LEU A 121 5.95 -17.52 -14.86
CA LEU A 121 6.30 -16.88 -13.59
C LEU A 121 6.60 -17.91 -12.50
N TRP A 122 5.79 -18.97 -12.39
CA TRP A 122 5.94 -20.02 -11.38
C TRP A 122 7.25 -20.80 -11.49
N LYS A 123 7.85 -20.86 -12.68
CA LYS A 123 9.17 -21.48 -12.88
C LYS A 123 10.30 -20.69 -12.23
N GLU A 124 10.09 -19.42 -11.95
CA GLU A 124 11.07 -18.49 -11.38
C GLU A 124 10.80 -18.18 -9.91
N VAL A 125 9.88 -18.93 -9.27
CA VAL A 125 9.37 -18.67 -7.91
C VAL A 125 10.47 -18.61 -6.84
N ASP A 126 11.55 -19.35 -7.01
CA ASP A 126 12.69 -19.37 -6.09
C ASP A 126 13.45 -18.04 -6.05
N ARG A 127 13.31 -17.23 -7.10
CA ARG A 127 13.92 -15.91 -7.25
C ARG A 127 12.98 -14.78 -6.86
N TRP A 128 11.72 -15.07 -6.52
CA TRP A 128 10.77 -14.01 -6.18
C TRP A 128 11.17 -13.34 -4.87
N ARG A 129 11.38 -12.03 -4.93
CA ARG A 129 11.62 -11.17 -3.77
C ARG A 129 10.35 -10.48 -3.35
N THR A 130 9.65 -9.89 -4.30
CA THR A 130 8.32 -9.31 -4.09
C THR A 130 7.38 -9.82 -5.16
N ILE A 131 6.15 -10.12 -4.75
CA ILE A 131 5.06 -10.45 -5.67
C ILE A 131 3.79 -9.79 -5.17
N HIS A 132 3.08 -9.13 -6.08
CA HIS A 132 1.75 -8.60 -5.84
C HIS A 132 0.80 -9.09 -6.91
N PHE A 133 -0.25 -9.79 -6.49
CA PHE A 133 -1.33 -10.25 -7.35
C PHE A 133 -2.56 -9.37 -7.21
N VAL A 134 -3.05 -8.84 -8.32
CA VAL A 134 -4.33 -8.11 -8.40
C VAL A 134 -5.25 -8.93 -9.30
N LEU A 135 -6.05 -9.81 -8.70
CA LEU A 135 -6.84 -10.79 -9.44
C LEU A 135 -8.32 -10.58 -9.20
N GLU A 136 -9.06 -10.13 -10.20
CA GLU A 136 -10.52 -10.08 -10.11
C GLU A 136 -11.13 -11.51 -10.22
N THR A 137 -11.25 -12.15 -9.06
CA THR A 137 -12.30 -13.06 -8.57
C THR A 137 -12.79 -14.34 -9.28
N ARG A 138 -12.63 -14.61 -10.58
CA ARG A 138 -13.22 -15.87 -11.16
C ARG A 138 -12.32 -17.11 -11.20
N ARG A 139 -11.08 -17.03 -10.70
CA ARG A 139 -10.02 -17.99 -11.03
C ARG A 139 -9.36 -18.68 -9.84
N SER A 140 -10.15 -19.03 -8.82
CA SER A 140 -9.67 -19.77 -7.65
C SER A 140 -8.93 -21.08 -8.01
N GLU A 141 -9.30 -21.72 -9.11
CA GLU A 141 -8.65 -22.94 -9.61
C GLU A 141 -7.16 -22.72 -9.96
N MET A 142 -6.78 -21.52 -10.41
CA MET A 142 -5.37 -21.21 -10.75
C MET A 142 -4.47 -21.18 -9.52
N TRP A 143 -5.03 -20.88 -8.35
CA TRP A 143 -4.29 -20.87 -7.09
C TRP A 143 -3.89 -22.28 -6.64
N ALA A 144 -4.68 -23.31 -6.97
CA ALA A 144 -4.34 -24.67 -6.61
C ALA A 144 -2.99 -25.11 -7.20
N GLN A 145 -2.66 -24.66 -8.41
CA GLN A 145 -1.36 -24.90 -9.04
C GLN A 145 -0.26 -24.02 -8.44
N ALA A 146 -0.55 -22.74 -8.19
CA ALA A 146 0.36 -21.78 -7.56
C ALA A 146 0.92 -22.29 -6.21
N ASN A 147 0.06 -22.93 -5.41
CA ASN A 147 0.40 -23.36 -4.05
C ASN A 147 1.56 -24.36 -3.97
N ARG A 148 1.74 -25.21 -5.00
CA ARG A 148 2.88 -26.14 -5.02
C ARG A 148 4.20 -25.43 -5.30
N SER A 149 4.17 -24.41 -6.15
CA SER A 149 5.36 -23.67 -6.55
C SER A 149 5.83 -22.71 -5.44
N LEU A 150 4.89 -22.07 -4.72
CA LEU A 150 5.19 -21.12 -3.65
C LEU A 150 6.01 -21.70 -2.50
N LEU A 151 6.00 -23.02 -2.30
CA LEU A 151 6.87 -23.70 -1.33
C LEU A 151 8.38 -23.50 -1.61
N ASN A 152 8.73 -23.12 -2.85
CA ASN A 152 10.10 -22.85 -3.24
C ASN A 152 10.49 -21.37 -3.15
N ALA A 153 9.57 -20.48 -2.72
CA ALA A 153 9.76 -19.03 -2.69
C ALA A 153 10.72 -18.58 -1.56
N ARG A 154 11.98 -19.00 -1.60
CA ARG A 154 12.96 -18.80 -0.51
C ARG A 154 13.38 -17.35 -0.30
N MET A 155 13.31 -16.54 -1.36
CA MET A 155 13.72 -15.14 -1.36
C MET A 155 12.54 -14.18 -1.10
N LEU A 156 11.33 -14.71 -0.90
CA LEU A 156 10.12 -13.90 -0.84
C LEU A 156 10.07 -13.07 0.44
N GLU A 157 10.25 -11.77 0.30
CA GLU A 157 10.23 -10.76 1.37
C GLU A 157 8.84 -10.14 1.53
N PHE A 158 8.16 -9.89 0.41
CA PHE A 158 6.84 -9.25 0.33
C PHE A 158 5.85 -10.08 -0.49
N PHE A 159 4.67 -10.32 0.07
CA PHE A 159 3.55 -10.95 -0.62
C PHE A 159 2.31 -10.05 -0.57
N GLY A 160 1.79 -9.70 -1.74
CA GLY A 160 0.57 -8.91 -1.91
C GLY A 160 -0.52 -9.69 -2.64
N LEU A 161 -1.77 -9.58 -2.19
CA LEU A 161 -2.93 -10.13 -2.87
C LEU A 161 -4.13 -9.20 -2.76
N THR A 162 -4.71 -8.81 -3.89
CA THR A 162 -5.84 -7.88 -3.99
C THR A 162 -7.00 -8.50 -4.79
N TYR A 163 -8.24 -8.25 -4.33
CA TYR A 163 -9.52 -8.69 -4.91
C TYR A 163 -9.82 -10.19 -4.81
N VAL A 164 -9.76 -10.78 -3.62
CA VAL A 164 -10.13 -12.21 -3.45
C VAL A 164 -11.65 -12.42 -3.40
N ASP A 165 -12.21 -13.27 -4.27
CA ASP A 165 -13.67 -13.52 -4.37
C ASP A 165 -14.20 -14.26 -3.14
N LEU A 166 -15.48 -14.04 -2.87
CA LEU A 166 -16.27 -14.63 -1.80
C LEU A 166 -16.94 -15.96 -2.18
N ARG A 167 -16.68 -16.49 -3.38
CA ARG A 167 -17.33 -17.73 -3.82
C ARG A 167 -16.87 -18.95 -3.01
N PRO A 168 -17.75 -19.96 -2.82
CA PRO A 168 -17.38 -21.24 -2.22
C PRO A 168 -16.14 -21.86 -2.89
N GLY A 169 -15.18 -22.31 -2.08
CA GLY A 169 -13.90 -22.88 -2.54
C GLY A 169 -12.72 -21.89 -2.59
N SER A 170 -12.97 -20.58 -2.60
CA SER A 170 -11.92 -19.56 -2.45
C SER A 170 -11.15 -19.70 -1.13
N ARG A 171 -11.87 -20.05 -0.04
CA ARG A 171 -11.29 -20.24 1.28
C ARG A 171 -10.17 -21.27 1.30
N ASP A 172 -10.38 -22.45 0.73
CA ASP A 172 -9.37 -23.52 0.71
C ASP A 172 -8.14 -23.09 -0.10
N ALA A 173 -8.37 -22.35 -1.19
CA ALA A 173 -7.29 -21.79 -1.99
C ALA A 173 -6.47 -20.76 -1.19
N ILE A 174 -7.14 -19.83 -0.50
CA ILE A 174 -6.50 -18.83 0.37
C ILE A 174 -5.72 -19.51 1.49
N GLU A 175 -6.32 -20.47 2.20
CA GLU A 175 -5.66 -21.22 3.27
C GLU A 175 -4.41 -21.94 2.75
N ALA A 176 -4.52 -22.58 1.58
CA ALA A 176 -3.38 -23.23 0.95
C ALA A 176 -2.31 -22.24 0.47
N THR A 177 -2.69 -21.05 -0.02
CA THR A 177 -1.75 -19.97 -0.37
C THR A 177 -1.02 -19.45 0.88
N MET A 178 -1.75 -19.15 1.96
CA MET A 178 -1.17 -18.70 3.23
C MET A 178 -0.19 -19.74 3.78
N ARG A 179 -0.55 -21.02 3.75
CA ARG A 179 0.35 -22.12 4.13
C ARG A 179 1.60 -22.20 3.26
N ALA A 180 1.46 -22.00 1.96
CA ALA A 180 2.58 -22.07 1.04
C ALA A 180 3.57 -20.91 1.26
N ILE A 181 3.08 -19.69 1.44
CA ILE A 181 3.94 -18.52 1.71
C ILE A 181 4.48 -18.51 3.14
N ALA A 182 3.83 -19.17 4.10
CA ALA A 182 4.37 -19.37 5.46
C ALA A 182 5.73 -20.07 5.45
N ALA A 183 5.96 -20.94 4.44
CA ALA A 183 7.21 -21.64 4.27
C ALA A 183 8.35 -20.73 3.78
N ALA A 184 8.06 -19.51 3.33
CA ALA A 184 9.07 -18.57 2.85
C ALA A 184 9.85 -17.96 4.03
N PRO A 185 11.14 -18.27 4.19
CA PRO A 185 11.94 -17.83 5.32
C PRO A 185 12.43 -16.38 5.20
N ALA A 186 12.07 -15.63 4.17
CA ALA A 186 12.37 -14.20 4.08
C ALA A 186 11.12 -13.33 4.30
N LEU A 187 9.94 -13.93 4.39
CA LEU A 187 8.68 -13.19 4.39
C LEU A 187 8.55 -12.35 5.67
N HIS A 188 8.43 -11.04 5.48
CA HIS A 188 8.29 -10.08 6.56
C HIS A 188 7.26 -8.98 6.28
N ALA A 189 6.67 -8.97 5.08
CA ALA A 189 5.70 -7.97 4.66
C ALA A 189 4.53 -8.64 3.93
N LEU A 190 3.33 -8.33 4.38
CA LEU A 190 2.10 -8.92 3.86
C LEU A 190 1.11 -7.80 3.50
N GLN A 191 0.55 -7.87 2.30
CA GLN A 191 -0.55 -7.02 1.86
C GLN A 191 -1.72 -7.89 1.41
N ILE A 192 -2.89 -7.68 1.99
CA ILE A 192 -4.11 -8.41 1.65
C ILE A 192 -5.26 -7.43 1.52
N ASP A 193 -5.81 -7.36 0.32
CA ASP A 193 -7.03 -6.63 0.02
C ASP A 193 -8.11 -7.65 -0.35
N SER A 194 -9.02 -7.89 0.59
CA SER A 194 -10.09 -8.87 0.48
C SER A 194 -11.31 -8.48 1.30
N PHE A 195 -12.48 -8.55 0.68
CA PHE A 195 -13.77 -8.41 1.36
C PHE A 195 -14.15 -9.61 2.24
N ASN A 196 -13.22 -10.54 2.52
CA ASN A 196 -13.48 -11.79 3.22
C ASN A 196 -12.77 -11.87 4.57
N TRP A 197 -13.52 -11.80 5.66
CA TRP A 197 -12.98 -11.95 7.01
C TRP A 197 -12.33 -13.32 7.27
N SER A 198 -12.71 -14.37 6.55
CA SER A 198 -12.12 -15.71 6.73
C SER A 198 -10.62 -15.75 6.41
N VAL A 199 -10.13 -14.78 5.63
CA VAL A 199 -8.70 -14.62 5.33
C VAL A 199 -7.89 -14.36 6.59
N LEU A 200 -8.43 -13.61 7.56
CA LEU A 200 -7.75 -13.36 8.84
C LEU A 200 -7.52 -14.66 9.61
N GLY A 201 -8.52 -15.54 9.61
CA GLY A 201 -8.40 -16.86 10.22
C GLY A 201 -7.38 -17.77 9.53
N ALA A 202 -7.18 -17.61 8.22
CA ALA A 202 -6.14 -18.32 7.46
C ALA A 202 -4.75 -17.75 7.78
N ILE A 203 -4.59 -16.43 7.73
CA ILE A 203 -3.37 -15.69 8.09
C ILE A 203 -2.87 -16.12 9.47
N ARG A 204 -3.75 -16.09 10.48
CA ARG A 204 -3.39 -16.44 11.86
C ARG A 204 -3.00 -17.90 12.07
N ARG A 205 -3.67 -18.82 11.38
CA ARG A 205 -3.40 -20.26 11.54
C ARG A 205 -2.13 -20.69 10.83
N GLU A 206 -1.85 -20.10 9.67
CA GLU A 206 -0.83 -20.63 8.76
C GLU A 206 0.47 -19.83 8.80
N LEU A 207 0.45 -18.51 9.08
CA LEU A 207 1.65 -17.66 9.04
C LEU A 207 2.38 -17.54 10.38
N GLU A 208 3.72 -17.44 10.33
CA GLU A 208 4.56 -17.07 11.47
C GLU A 208 4.51 -15.55 11.74
N LEU A 209 3.39 -15.08 12.27
CA LEU A 209 3.06 -13.66 12.47
C LEU A 209 4.11 -12.82 13.21
N LYS A 210 4.90 -13.44 14.09
CA LYS A 210 5.97 -12.77 14.85
C LYS A 210 7.09 -12.20 13.97
N ARG A 211 7.17 -12.62 12.70
CA ARG A 211 8.20 -12.19 11.76
C ARG A 211 7.76 -11.04 10.86
N LEU A 212 6.46 -10.75 10.85
CA LEU A 212 5.93 -9.65 10.07
C LEU A 212 6.37 -8.33 10.69
N THR A 213 6.99 -7.52 9.85
CA THR A 213 7.38 -6.13 10.12
C THR A 213 6.46 -5.15 9.43
N ARG A 214 5.76 -5.58 8.37
CA ARG A 214 4.77 -4.79 7.66
C ARG A 214 3.49 -5.58 7.41
N LEU A 215 2.36 -4.95 7.68
CA LEU A 215 1.04 -5.50 7.47
C LEU A 215 0.14 -4.45 6.81
N ASP A 216 -0.39 -4.75 5.63
CA ASP A 216 -1.37 -3.95 4.91
C ASP A 216 -2.63 -4.81 4.72
N LEU A 217 -3.74 -4.40 5.31
CA LEU A 217 -5.00 -5.13 5.24
C LEU A 217 -6.11 -4.19 4.81
N PHE A 218 -6.78 -4.52 3.71
CA PHE A 218 -8.10 -4.02 3.39
C PHE A 218 -9.11 -5.14 3.55
N ILE A 219 -9.97 -5.02 4.57
CA ILE A 219 -10.85 -6.10 5.01
C ILE A 219 -12.25 -5.59 5.32
N CYS A 220 -13.25 -6.41 4.94
CA CYS A 220 -14.60 -6.30 5.46
C CYS A 220 -14.77 -7.31 6.60
N VAL A 221 -15.14 -6.86 7.79
CA VAL A 221 -15.28 -7.70 8.98
C VAL A 221 -16.66 -7.56 9.62
N ASP A 222 -17.12 -8.63 10.25
CA ASP A 222 -18.33 -8.60 11.09
C ASP A 222 -17.98 -8.06 12.50
N ASP A 223 -16.73 -8.22 12.94
CA ASP A 223 -16.22 -7.71 14.20
C ASP A 223 -14.70 -7.41 14.13
N LEU A 224 -14.23 -6.51 15.00
CA LEU A 224 -12.82 -6.14 15.11
C LEU A 224 -11.96 -7.13 15.93
N SER A 225 -12.57 -8.14 16.57
CA SER A 225 -11.85 -9.04 17.48
C SER A 225 -10.76 -9.85 16.77
N ASN A 226 -11.01 -10.24 15.52
CA ASN A 226 -10.03 -10.92 14.69
C ASN A 226 -8.86 -10.01 14.32
N VAL A 227 -9.11 -8.73 14.08
CA VAL A 227 -8.08 -7.73 13.81
C VAL A 227 -7.22 -7.52 15.04
N TYR A 228 -7.83 -7.35 16.22
CA TYR A 228 -7.09 -7.18 17.47
C TYR A 228 -6.19 -8.38 17.76
N THR A 229 -6.74 -9.59 17.61
CA THR A 229 -5.98 -10.81 17.88
C THR A 229 -4.83 -10.97 16.89
N LEU A 230 -5.06 -10.65 15.61
CA LEU A 230 -4.00 -10.64 14.60
C LEU A 230 -2.88 -9.66 14.97
N LEU A 231 -3.22 -8.42 15.35
CA LEU A 231 -2.23 -7.41 15.74
C LEU A 231 -1.44 -7.86 16.99
N GLN A 232 -2.09 -8.46 17.99
CA GLN A 232 -1.42 -9.00 19.18
C GLN A 232 -0.41 -10.12 18.86
N GLU A 233 -0.67 -10.91 17.83
CA GLU A 233 0.19 -12.00 17.38
C GLU A 233 1.40 -11.51 16.56
N CYS A 234 1.47 -10.21 16.23
CA CYS A 234 2.48 -9.57 15.39
C CYS A 234 3.35 -8.52 16.15
N PRO A 235 4.10 -8.88 17.21
CA PRO A 235 4.84 -7.91 18.04
C PRO A 235 6.01 -7.20 17.34
N SER A 236 6.43 -7.68 16.16
CA SER A 236 7.56 -7.15 15.39
C SER A 236 7.15 -6.10 14.35
N LEU A 237 5.86 -5.75 14.28
CA LEU A 237 5.38 -4.77 13.32
C LEU A 237 6.06 -3.41 13.51
N LEU A 238 6.54 -2.88 12.40
CA LEU A 238 7.09 -1.53 12.24
C LEU A 238 6.06 -0.63 11.55
N SER A 239 5.29 -1.17 10.61
CA SER A 239 4.26 -0.43 9.87
C SER A 239 2.98 -1.25 9.72
N VAL A 240 1.84 -0.61 9.97
CA VAL A 240 0.50 -1.18 9.83
C VAL A 240 -0.35 -0.23 8.99
N TYR A 241 -1.00 -0.78 7.98
CA TYR A 241 -2.00 -0.10 7.16
C TYR A 241 -3.28 -0.92 7.23
N LEU A 242 -4.33 -0.33 7.76
CA LEU A 242 -5.61 -1.01 7.93
C LEU A 242 -6.67 -0.19 7.20
N ARG A 243 -7.41 -0.81 6.29
CA ARG A 243 -8.68 -0.32 5.79
C ARG A 243 -9.75 -1.30 6.24
N ILE A 244 -10.66 -0.83 7.08
CA ILE A 244 -11.64 -1.68 7.74
C ILE A 244 -13.03 -1.18 7.40
N TRP A 245 -13.81 -2.06 6.78
CA TRP A 245 -15.25 -1.87 6.60
C TRP A 245 -15.96 -2.87 7.52
N CYS A 246 -16.84 -2.38 8.40
CA CYS A 246 -17.51 -3.19 9.40
C CYS A 246 -19.02 -2.99 9.28
N GLN A 247 -19.74 -4.08 8.99
CA GLN A 247 -21.17 -4.00 8.70
C GLN A 247 -22.04 -3.81 9.95
N VAL A 248 -21.48 -4.01 11.14
CA VAL A 248 -22.22 -4.02 12.40
C VAL A 248 -22.13 -2.64 13.07
N GLN A 249 -23.27 -1.99 13.26
CA GLN A 249 -23.40 -0.68 13.92
C GLN A 249 -23.51 -0.77 15.46
N GLU A 250 -23.45 -1.97 16.06
CA GLU A 250 -24.01 -2.20 17.40
C GLU A 250 -23.03 -2.17 18.59
N GLU A 251 -23.63 -1.72 19.71
CA GLU A 251 -23.15 -1.31 21.04
C GLU A 251 -22.43 -2.37 21.89
N TYR A 252 -21.78 -3.36 21.28
CA TYR A 252 -21.11 -4.38 22.06
C TYR A 252 -19.79 -3.86 22.63
N LEU A 253 -19.88 -3.33 23.86
CA LEU A 253 -18.79 -3.05 24.78
C LEU A 253 -18.08 -4.34 25.22
N TYR A 254 -17.61 -5.15 24.27
CA TYR A 254 -16.67 -6.22 24.60
C TYR A 254 -15.40 -5.58 25.15
N SER A 255 -14.83 -6.21 26.17
CA SER A 255 -13.53 -5.80 26.71
C SER A 255 -12.50 -5.87 25.57
N VAL A 256 -12.12 -4.72 25.04
CA VAL A 256 -11.13 -4.65 23.96
C VAL A 256 -9.78 -5.09 24.52
N PRO A 257 -9.16 -6.14 23.96
CA PRO A 257 -7.92 -6.67 24.50
C PRO A 257 -6.77 -5.71 24.20
N ARG A 258 -5.86 -5.50 25.14
CA ARG A 258 -4.71 -4.58 24.96
C ARG A 258 -3.81 -5.05 23.83
N ILE A 259 -3.50 -4.17 22.88
CA ILE A 259 -2.65 -4.47 21.72
C ILE A 259 -1.28 -3.86 21.98
N HIS A 260 -0.26 -4.69 22.23
CA HIS A 260 1.09 -4.20 22.50
C HIS A 260 1.99 -4.37 21.28
N LEU A 261 2.33 -3.24 20.63
CA LEU A 261 3.18 -3.20 19.44
C LEU A 261 4.41 -2.32 19.72
N PRO A 262 5.42 -2.86 20.44
CA PRO A 262 6.52 -2.07 20.99
C PRO A 262 7.46 -1.45 19.95
N ASN A 263 7.40 -1.92 18.70
CA ASN A 263 8.25 -1.45 17.61
C ASN A 263 7.49 -0.71 16.51
N LEU A 264 6.17 -0.54 16.66
CA LEU A 264 5.35 0.11 15.67
C LEU A 264 5.76 1.57 15.55
N ARG A 265 6.18 1.96 14.35
CA ARG A 265 6.56 3.33 13.99
C ARG A 265 5.47 3.99 13.16
N VAL A 266 4.77 3.24 12.30
CA VAL A 266 3.76 3.78 11.40
C VAL A 266 2.45 3.04 11.52
N PHE A 267 1.38 3.79 11.73
CA PHE A 267 0.03 3.26 11.81
C PHE A 267 -0.90 4.12 10.96
N PHE A 268 -1.40 3.53 9.89
CA PHE A 268 -2.45 4.08 9.05
C PHE A 268 -3.73 3.28 9.29
N ALA A 269 -4.84 3.96 9.55
CA ALA A 269 -6.14 3.33 9.62
C ALA A 269 -7.19 4.12 8.85
N GLU A 270 -7.89 3.44 7.95
CA GLU A 270 -9.08 3.91 7.28
C GLU A 270 -10.26 3.10 7.80
N CYS A 271 -11.20 3.74 8.47
CA CYS A 271 -12.34 3.08 9.08
C CYS A 271 -13.64 3.68 8.57
N ASP A 272 -14.62 2.83 8.29
CA ASP A 272 -15.94 3.23 7.85
C ASP A 272 -16.81 3.88 8.92
N LEU A 273 -16.48 3.74 10.21
CA LEU A 273 -17.11 4.46 11.31
C LEU A 273 -16.05 4.97 12.29
N PRO A 274 -16.18 6.18 12.84
CA PRO A 274 -15.20 6.73 13.76
C PRO A 274 -15.04 5.95 15.07
N MET A 275 -16.13 5.34 15.56
CA MET A 275 -16.08 4.52 16.78
C MET A 275 -15.19 3.27 16.62
N HIS A 276 -15.06 2.73 15.41
CA HIS A 276 -14.14 1.62 15.14
C HIS A 276 -12.70 2.04 15.33
N LEU A 277 -12.38 3.29 14.99
CA LEU A 277 -11.06 3.82 15.20
C LEU A 277 -10.76 4.01 16.69
N GLU A 278 -11.68 4.58 17.47
CA GLU A 278 -11.49 4.71 18.91
C GLU A 278 -11.29 3.35 19.58
N ASN A 279 -12.07 2.35 19.17
CA ASN A 279 -11.94 0.98 19.65
C ASN A 279 -10.61 0.33 19.24
N LEU A 280 -10.02 0.74 18.10
CA LEU A 280 -8.71 0.27 17.64
C LEU A 280 -7.54 0.96 18.36
N LEU A 281 -7.67 2.26 18.66
CA LEU A 281 -6.62 3.06 19.27
C LEU A 281 -6.57 2.96 20.80
N SER A 282 -7.73 2.91 21.46
CA SER A 282 -7.79 2.82 22.93
C SER A 282 -7.00 1.65 23.53
N PRO A 283 -6.94 0.44 22.93
CA PRO A 283 -6.11 -0.65 23.44
C PRO A 283 -4.65 -0.59 22.97
N LEU A 284 -4.29 0.29 22.03
CA LEU A 284 -3.01 0.27 21.33
C LEU A 284 -1.88 0.87 22.18
N LEU A 285 -0.91 0.04 22.54
CA LEU A 285 0.31 0.43 23.22
C LEU A 285 1.48 0.39 22.23
N ALA A 286 1.79 1.55 21.63
CA ALA A 286 2.84 1.72 20.64
C ALA A 286 3.79 2.87 21.04
N PRO A 287 4.74 2.63 21.98
CA PRO A 287 5.58 3.69 22.56
C PRO A 287 6.61 4.30 21.58
N LYS A 288 6.79 3.71 20.40
CA LYS A 288 7.69 4.19 19.34
C LYS A 288 6.92 4.68 18.10
N LEU A 289 5.62 4.91 18.22
CA LEU A 289 4.82 5.37 17.11
C LEU A 289 5.28 6.77 16.72
N GLU A 290 5.67 6.92 15.46
CA GLU A 290 6.21 8.15 14.87
C GLU A 290 5.22 8.75 13.85
N LEU A 291 4.47 7.92 13.12
CA LEU A 291 3.43 8.38 12.18
C LEU A 291 2.10 7.72 12.51
N LEU A 292 1.08 8.55 12.67
CA LEU A 292 -0.31 8.14 12.85
C LEU A 292 -1.17 8.82 11.80
N SER A 293 -1.89 8.05 11.00
CA SER A 293 -2.70 8.57 9.90
C SER A 293 -4.09 7.96 9.92
N PHE A 294 -5.12 8.79 9.83
CA PHE A 294 -6.51 8.35 9.77
C PHE A 294 -7.25 8.93 8.60
N HIS A 295 -7.96 8.05 7.88
CA HIS A 295 -8.88 8.45 6.84
C HIS A 295 -10.29 7.99 7.20
N PHE A 296 -11.23 8.92 7.20
CA PHE A 296 -12.65 8.59 7.31
C PHE A 296 -13.27 8.76 5.94
N PRO A 297 -14.13 7.85 5.47
CA PRO A 297 -15.00 8.19 4.36
C PRO A 297 -15.92 9.35 4.79
N PRO A 298 -16.43 10.15 3.85
CA PRO A 298 -17.29 11.27 4.16
C PRO A 298 -18.45 10.82 5.08
N PRO A 299 -18.61 11.43 6.25
CA PRO A 299 -19.67 11.04 7.16
C PRO A 299 -21.02 11.24 6.46
N PRO A 300 -21.96 10.28 6.50
CA PRO A 300 -23.37 10.63 6.33
C PRO A 300 -23.74 11.68 7.39
N ASP A 301 -24.67 12.57 7.06
CA ASP A 301 -25.09 13.74 7.87
C ASP A 301 -25.45 13.45 9.34
N SER A 302 -25.52 12.18 9.74
CA SER A 302 -25.92 11.70 11.06
C SER A 302 -24.77 11.23 11.97
N TRP A 303 -23.51 11.27 11.54
CA TRP A 303 -22.40 10.91 12.43
C TRP A 303 -22.21 11.99 13.49
N GLY A 304 -22.42 11.64 14.76
CA GLY A 304 -22.04 12.52 15.87
C GLY A 304 -20.54 12.77 15.86
N SER A 305 -20.09 13.93 16.37
CA SER A 305 -18.69 14.32 16.40
C SER A 305 -17.86 13.27 17.14
N PRO A 306 -16.97 12.52 16.47
CA PRO A 306 -16.17 11.54 17.15
C PRO A 306 -15.12 12.23 18.00
N LEU A 307 -15.15 11.93 19.29
CA LEU A 307 -14.17 12.42 20.24
C LEU A 307 -12.95 11.50 20.17
N LEU A 308 -12.06 11.73 19.20
CA LEU A 308 -10.70 11.21 19.33
C LEU A 308 -10.08 11.83 20.59
N SER A 309 -10.06 11.09 21.69
CA SER A 309 -9.39 11.56 22.89
C SER A 309 -7.88 11.53 22.61
N VAL A 310 -7.29 12.71 22.39
CA VAL A 310 -5.85 12.94 22.17
C VAL A 310 -4.98 12.43 23.35
N SER A 311 -5.61 12.00 24.45
CA SER A 311 -4.93 11.46 25.64
C SER A 311 -4.13 10.19 25.42
N THR A 312 -4.32 9.53 24.28
CA THR A 312 -3.69 8.26 23.95
C THR A 312 -2.42 8.39 23.09
N PHE A 313 -2.08 9.59 22.62
CA PHE A 313 -0.93 9.72 21.72
C PHE A 313 0.41 9.60 22.45
N PRO A 314 1.36 8.82 21.91
CA PRO A 314 2.68 8.71 22.50
C PRO A 314 3.49 9.98 22.25
N THR A 315 4.38 10.31 23.19
CA THR A 315 5.31 11.45 23.08
C THR A 315 6.29 11.35 21.92
N SER A 316 6.43 10.17 21.31
CA SER A 316 7.27 9.93 20.12
C SER A 316 6.62 10.32 18.80
N LEU A 317 5.35 10.72 18.81
CA LEU A 317 4.59 10.98 17.58
C LEU A 317 5.17 12.18 16.82
N CYS A 318 5.66 11.92 15.61
CA CYS A 318 6.25 12.90 14.70
C CYS A 318 5.23 13.48 13.73
N VAL A 319 4.32 12.64 13.23
CA VAL A 319 3.33 12.97 12.19
C VAL A 319 1.96 12.49 12.63
N LEU A 320 0.96 13.38 12.60
CA LEU A 320 -0.45 13.05 12.78
C LEU A 320 -1.22 13.51 11.55
N SER A 321 -1.70 12.60 10.71
CA SER A 321 -2.51 12.91 9.54
C SER A 321 -3.95 12.50 9.79
N LEU A 322 -4.88 13.42 9.60
CA LEU A 322 -6.31 13.23 9.81
C LEU A 322 -7.00 13.77 8.58
N SER A 323 -7.87 13.03 7.92
CA SER A 323 -8.62 13.53 6.76
C SER A 323 -10.12 13.39 6.95
N GLU A 324 -10.87 14.19 6.21
CA GLU A 324 -12.34 14.19 6.20
C GLU A 324 -12.95 14.57 7.57
N LEU A 325 -12.31 15.51 8.29
CA LEU A 325 -12.87 16.09 9.50
C LEU A 325 -13.91 17.18 9.17
N ASN A 326 -14.95 17.28 9.99
CA ASN A 326 -15.86 18.41 10.01
C ASN A 326 -15.32 19.56 10.89
N GLU A 327 -15.97 20.72 10.81
CA GLU A 327 -15.56 21.94 11.52
C GLU A 327 -15.45 21.74 13.04
N ASP A 328 -16.47 21.18 13.69
CA ASP A 328 -16.48 20.95 15.14
C ASP A 328 -15.31 20.06 15.59
N GLN A 329 -14.97 19.03 14.79
CA GLN A 329 -13.85 18.14 15.06
C GLN A 329 -12.51 18.87 14.93
N ILE A 330 -12.37 19.73 13.92
CA ILE A 330 -11.19 20.55 13.70
C ILE A 330 -10.99 21.50 14.88
N ILE A 331 -12.04 22.20 15.31
CA ILE A 331 -12.00 23.11 16.45
C ILE A 331 -11.61 22.37 17.72
N SER A 332 -12.24 21.22 17.98
CA SER A 332 -11.94 20.37 19.15
C SER A 332 -10.50 19.87 19.14
N LEU A 333 -10.01 19.43 17.98
CA LEU A 333 -8.64 18.95 17.76
C LEU A 333 -7.64 20.07 18.05
N PHE A 334 -7.76 21.23 17.39
CA PHE A 334 -6.86 22.36 17.59
C PHE A 334 -7.01 23.01 18.97
N SER A 335 -8.11 22.79 19.70
CA SER A 335 -8.18 23.22 21.10
C SER A 335 -7.27 22.40 22.03
N ASP A 336 -6.73 21.26 21.57
CA ASP A 336 -5.88 20.40 22.38
C ASP A 336 -4.40 20.81 22.37
N SER A 337 -3.96 21.38 23.49
CA SER A 337 -2.57 21.78 23.73
C SER A 337 -1.52 20.68 23.51
N ARG A 338 -1.89 19.39 23.54
CA ARG A 338 -0.94 18.27 23.35
C ARG A 338 -0.46 18.15 21.91
N LEU A 339 -1.27 18.56 20.95
CA LEU A 339 -0.85 18.58 19.54
C LEU A 339 0.33 19.53 19.33
N ALA A 340 0.52 20.50 20.22
CA ALA A 340 1.68 21.39 20.19
C ALA A 340 3.03 20.66 20.34
N HIS A 341 3.08 19.37 20.72
CA HIS A 341 4.33 18.61 20.74
C HIS A 341 4.62 17.82 19.46
N ILE A 342 3.63 17.62 18.60
CA ILE A 342 3.81 16.86 17.35
C ILE A 342 4.57 17.79 16.36
N PRO A 343 5.58 17.32 15.61
CA PRO A 343 6.28 18.06 14.56
C PRO A 343 5.55 18.25 13.22
N VAL A 344 4.59 17.39 12.87
CA VAL A 344 3.76 17.53 11.67
C VAL A 344 2.36 17.08 12.02
N VAL A 345 1.38 17.94 11.77
CA VAL A 345 -0.03 17.58 11.85
C VAL A 345 -0.62 17.90 10.49
N GLU A 346 -1.32 16.98 9.85
CA GLU A 346 -2.02 17.21 8.59
C GLU A 346 -3.50 17.01 8.87
N VAL A 347 -4.32 18.01 8.56
CA VAL A 347 -5.76 17.94 8.79
C VAL A 347 -6.52 18.22 7.52
N GLY A 348 -6.82 17.15 6.77
CA GLY A 348 -7.75 17.15 5.67
C GLY A 348 -9.17 17.44 6.12
N VAL A 349 -9.74 18.47 5.53
CA VAL A 349 -11.15 18.84 5.67
C VAL A 349 -11.96 18.04 4.66
N GLY A 350 -13.14 17.54 5.07
CA GLY A 350 -14.03 16.87 4.13
C GLY A 350 -14.67 17.85 3.13
N SER A 351 -15.71 17.42 2.41
CA SER A 351 -16.44 18.34 1.51
C SER A 351 -17.15 19.46 2.29
N VAL A 352 -16.43 20.56 2.53
CA VAL A 352 -16.91 21.74 3.26
C VAL A 352 -17.32 22.82 2.27
N LYS A 353 -18.36 23.58 2.61
CA LYS A 353 -18.81 24.68 1.74
C LYS A 353 -17.79 25.81 1.78
N GLU A 354 -17.68 26.57 0.70
CA GLU A 354 -16.73 27.69 0.59
C GLU A 354 -16.84 28.69 1.77
N ASP A 355 -18.06 28.94 2.26
CA ASP A 355 -18.32 29.85 3.39
C ASP A 355 -17.78 29.32 4.73
N GLU A 356 -17.81 28.00 4.95
CA GLU A 356 -17.32 27.33 6.17
C GLU A 356 -15.78 27.22 6.15
N LEU A 357 -15.15 27.27 4.97
CA LEU A 357 -13.69 27.23 4.83
C LEU A 357 -13.00 28.47 5.39
N GLU A 358 -13.63 29.64 5.32
CA GLU A 358 -13.05 30.88 5.85
C GLU A 358 -13.02 30.85 7.38
N GLU A 359 -14.05 30.30 8.03
CA GLU A 359 -14.08 30.15 9.49
C GLU A 359 -13.01 29.16 9.99
N VAL A 360 -12.84 28.03 9.28
CA VAL A 360 -11.76 27.08 9.56
C VAL A 360 -10.39 27.74 9.35
N ARG A 361 -10.23 28.51 8.26
CA ARG A 361 -8.98 29.24 7.99
C ARG A 361 -8.65 30.22 9.11
N ASP A 362 -9.60 31.05 9.52
CA ASP A 362 -9.40 32.02 10.60
C ASP A 362 -9.01 31.33 11.91
N LEU A 363 -9.65 30.21 12.24
CA LEU A 363 -9.32 29.43 13.44
C LEU A 363 -7.88 28.90 13.39
N VAL A 364 -7.48 28.39 12.22
CA VAL A 364 -6.15 27.84 11.96
C VAL A 364 -5.08 28.92 11.98
N GLU A 365 -5.31 30.05 11.33
CA GLU A 365 -4.37 31.18 11.29
C GLU A 365 -4.10 31.72 12.70
N ASN A 366 -5.15 31.87 13.52
CA ASN A 366 -5.02 32.24 14.94
C ASN A 366 -4.19 31.23 15.74
N TRP A 367 -4.24 29.95 15.37
CA TRP A 367 -3.43 28.90 15.99
C TRP A 367 -1.99 28.89 15.49
N VAL A 368 -1.76 29.27 14.24
CA VAL A 368 -0.45 29.23 13.57
C VAL A 368 0.49 30.32 14.05
N ASP A 369 -0.03 31.46 14.50
CA ASP A 369 0.72 32.47 15.23
C ASP A 369 1.48 31.87 16.44
N PHE A 370 1.03 30.72 16.96
CA PHE A 370 1.68 29.98 18.03
C PHE A 370 2.95 29.20 17.61
N LYS A 371 3.11 28.83 16.33
CA LYS A 371 4.16 27.89 15.89
C LYS A 371 4.98 28.24 14.65
N GLY A 372 4.47 29.09 13.75
CA GLY A 372 5.19 29.52 12.55
C GLY A 372 5.34 28.42 11.48
N ASN A 373 5.05 28.78 10.22
CA ASN A 373 5.04 27.93 9.01
C ASN A 373 3.80 27.05 8.83
N LEU A 374 2.67 27.68 8.55
CA LEU A 374 1.51 27.01 7.94
C LEU A 374 1.70 26.99 6.42
N GLU A 375 1.64 25.81 5.81
CA GLU A 375 1.47 25.67 4.37
C GLU A 375 0.03 25.27 4.09
N ILE A 376 -0.79 26.22 3.65
CA ILE A 376 -2.11 25.93 3.09
C ILE A 376 -1.91 25.57 1.62
N GLU A 377 -2.01 24.31 1.27
CA GLU A 377 -2.19 23.89 -0.13
C GLU A 377 -3.68 23.70 -0.42
N ASP A 378 -4.22 24.53 -1.32
CA ASP A 378 -5.57 24.36 -1.85
C ASP A 378 -5.53 23.34 -2.99
N LEU A 379 -5.76 22.07 -2.64
CA LEU A 379 -5.89 20.97 -3.59
C LEU A 379 -7.35 20.71 -3.98
N GLY A 380 -8.22 21.73 -3.89
CA GLY A 380 -9.60 21.70 -4.37
C GLY A 380 -10.60 20.95 -3.48
N ARG A 381 -10.15 20.24 -2.44
CA ARG A 381 -10.98 19.59 -1.39
C ARG A 381 -10.24 19.38 -0.06
N LEU A 382 -8.93 19.15 -0.10
CA LEU A 382 -8.11 18.91 1.08
C LEU A 382 -7.33 20.18 1.45
N TRP A 383 -7.53 20.68 2.66
CA TRP A 383 -6.63 21.67 3.27
C TRP A 383 -5.62 20.86 4.06
N VAL A 384 -4.32 21.07 3.89
CA VAL A 384 -3.34 20.56 4.84
C VAL A 384 -3.14 21.65 5.88
N VAL A 385 -3.78 21.49 7.04
CA VAL A 385 -3.47 22.36 8.16
C VAL A 385 -2.37 21.72 8.98
N GLY A 386 -1.15 22.24 8.86
CA GLY A 386 0.02 21.68 9.49
C GLY A 386 1.24 22.57 9.53
N TRP A 387 2.10 22.34 10.52
CA TRP A 387 3.47 22.85 10.49
C TRP A 387 4.39 21.80 9.88
N LYS A 388 5.23 22.24 8.95
CA LYS A 388 6.11 21.38 8.18
C LYS A 388 7.51 21.47 8.75
N ASP A 389 7.99 20.39 9.37
CA ASP A 389 9.42 20.18 9.58
C ASP A 389 9.99 19.45 8.35
N PRO A 390 10.79 20.12 7.49
CA PRO A 390 11.37 19.49 6.31
C PRO A 390 12.24 18.28 6.63
N ALA A 391 12.87 18.25 7.82
CA ALA A 391 13.69 17.12 8.24
C ALA A 391 12.84 15.87 8.48
N VAL A 392 11.63 16.05 9.04
CA VAL A 392 10.65 14.98 9.23
C VAL A 392 10.17 14.47 7.87
N PHE A 393 9.87 15.35 6.92
CA PHE A 393 9.42 14.91 5.58
C PHE A 393 10.48 14.07 4.85
N VAL A 394 11.76 14.46 4.94
CA VAL A 394 12.88 13.66 4.39
C VAL A 394 12.97 12.30 5.11
N GLN A 395 12.81 12.27 6.43
CA GLN A 395 12.83 11.05 7.22
C GLN A 395 11.69 10.09 6.84
N PHE A 396 10.50 10.63 6.55
CA PHE A 396 9.31 9.84 6.19
C PHE A 396 9.02 9.82 4.69
N ASN A 397 9.99 10.18 3.83
CA ASN A 397 9.77 10.26 2.38
C ASN A 397 9.29 8.92 1.78
N GLU A 398 9.76 7.78 2.31
CA GLU A 398 9.27 6.46 1.88
C GLU A 398 7.79 6.23 2.21
N TYR A 399 7.27 6.88 3.26
CA TYR A 399 5.88 6.79 3.65
C TYR A 399 5.01 7.70 2.77
N PHE A 400 5.40 8.95 2.59
CA PHE A 400 4.70 9.89 1.69
C PHE A 400 4.76 9.46 0.22
N ALA A 401 5.77 8.68 -0.14
CA ALA A 401 5.91 8.04 -1.44
C ALA A 401 4.95 6.87 -1.70
N HIS A 402 4.24 6.39 -0.68
CA HIS A 402 3.41 5.21 -0.81
C HIS A 402 2.17 5.51 -1.66
N PRO A 403 1.74 4.64 -2.59
CA PRO A 403 0.56 4.89 -3.43
C PRO A 403 -0.75 5.21 -2.67
N TRP A 404 -0.83 4.91 -1.38
CA TRP A 404 -1.99 5.21 -0.54
C TRP A 404 -1.97 6.64 0.04
N THR A 405 -0.79 7.24 0.24
CA THR A 405 -0.66 8.61 0.77
C THR A 405 -0.84 9.68 -0.31
N GLU A 406 -0.72 9.32 -1.59
CA GLU A 406 -1.01 10.21 -2.73
C GLU A 406 -2.52 10.29 -3.08
N LEU A 407 -3.34 9.37 -2.54
CA LEU A 407 -4.79 9.28 -2.80
C LEU A 407 -5.65 9.90 -1.68
N ALA A 408 -5.03 10.30 -0.57
CA ALA A 408 -5.62 11.16 0.46
C ALA A 408 -5.28 12.61 0.13
#